data_AF-A0A1B1YPV3-F1
#
_entry.id   AF-A0A1B1YPV3-F1
#
_cell.length_a   1.000
_cell.length_b   1.000
_cell.length_c   1.000
_cell.angle_alpha   90.00
_cell.angle_beta   90.00
_cell.angle_gamma   90.00
#
_symmetry.space_group_name_H-M   'P 1'
#
loop_
_entity.id
_entity.type
_entity.pdbx_description
1 polymer ?
#
loop_
_entity_poly.entity_id
_entity_poly.type
_entity_poly.pdbx_seq_one_letter_code
_entity_poly.pdbx_strand_id
1 'polypeptide(L)'
;MPMPADLVQTEPGLAVLRMAALLAEDDGALDEELLDAMAGHTLRGALRVTPGPAMWPELQRGLMACGPSRMLAALRLSGALGAVLPELAALFGVPQLGADQRSVDIGLHTLNALAEAARCDAPLPVRFALLVMNVGKSDSPPEHLPIHYRHIERGGPRIEAICARLGVPAACRELALLALAECERVHRVSEVRAGPVAAMLARLGAFDRPQRFEALLQVCACDYRAHGEGFGPVYPKAELLHAALRACRDVAGDADDIELARAQAIAAALGSQRWSADGNV
;
A
#
# COMPACT_ATOMS: atom_id res chain seq x y z
N MET A 1 10.22 -30.45 19.32
CA MET A 1 8.91 -30.17 19.96
C MET A 1 7.85 -30.84 19.10
N PRO A 2 6.88 -31.59 19.63
CA PRO A 2 5.86 -32.19 18.77
C PRO A 2 5.01 -31.07 18.15
N MET A 3 4.76 -31.18 16.85
CA MET A 3 3.98 -30.22 16.08
C MET A 3 2.57 -30.07 16.70
N PRO A 4 2.07 -28.84 16.87
CA PRO A 4 0.76 -28.60 17.48
C PRO A 4 -0.37 -29.24 16.66
N ALA A 5 -1.42 -29.69 17.37
CA ALA A 5 -2.50 -30.53 16.83
C ALA A 5 -3.40 -29.83 15.79
N ASP A 6 -3.26 -28.52 15.63
CA ASP A 6 -3.91 -27.69 14.60
C ASP A 6 -3.32 -27.90 13.20
N LEU A 7 -2.14 -28.54 13.10
CA LEU A 7 -1.51 -28.94 11.84
C LEU A 7 -1.96 -30.34 11.35
N VAL A 8 -2.80 -31.04 12.14
CA VAL A 8 -3.26 -32.41 11.85
C VAL A 8 -4.60 -32.45 11.07
N GLN A 9 -5.24 -31.30 10.78
CA GLN A 9 -6.53 -31.25 10.06
C GLN A 9 -6.42 -30.98 8.55
N THR A 10 -6.73 -32.02 7.76
CA THR A 10 -7.63 -32.12 6.57
C THR A 10 -7.65 -31.10 5.43
N GLU A 11 -6.99 -29.94 5.51
CA GLU A 11 -7.01 -28.91 4.46
C GLU A 11 -5.58 -28.45 4.09
N PRO A 12 -4.90 -29.19 3.19
CA PRO A 12 -3.50 -28.94 2.84
C PRO A 12 -3.18 -27.50 2.39
N GLY A 13 -4.13 -26.79 1.78
CA GLY A 13 -3.91 -25.41 1.35
C GLY A 13 -3.94 -24.41 2.50
N LEU A 14 -4.81 -24.61 3.49
CA LEU A 14 -4.81 -23.79 4.70
C LEU A 14 -3.55 -24.03 5.54
N ALA A 15 -3.03 -25.26 5.55
CA ALA A 15 -1.75 -25.56 6.18
C ALA A 15 -0.62 -24.69 5.60
N VAL A 16 -0.54 -24.53 4.26
CA VAL A 16 0.45 -23.64 3.63
C VAL A 16 0.35 -22.21 4.14
N LEU A 17 -0.86 -21.66 4.25
CA LEU A 17 -1.06 -20.29 4.71
C LEU A 17 -0.77 -20.13 6.20
N ARG A 18 -1.10 -21.12 7.03
CA ARG A 18 -0.76 -21.14 8.47
C ARG A 18 0.74 -21.17 8.69
N MET A 19 1.44 -22.02 7.96
CA MET A 19 2.91 -22.10 8.00
C MET A 19 3.54 -20.76 7.58
N ALA A 20 3.03 -20.14 6.51
CA ALA A 20 3.48 -18.81 6.10
C ALA A 20 3.20 -17.72 7.15
N ALA A 21 2.03 -17.75 7.81
CA ALA A 21 1.68 -16.81 8.86
C ALA A 21 2.56 -17.01 10.12
N LEU A 22 2.83 -18.26 10.49
CA LEU A 22 3.74 -18.61 11.59
C LEU A 22 5.15 -18.05 11.34
N LEU A 23 5.66 -18.19 10.12
CA LEU A 23 6.96 -17.63 9.73
C LEU A 23 7.04 -16.11 9.86
N ALA A 24 5.91 -15.40 9.98
CA ALA A 24 5.88 -13.95 10.17
C ALA A 24 5.83 -13.51 11.64
N GLU A 25 5.75 -14.44 12.60
CA GLU A 25 5.65 -14.15 14.03
C GLU A 25 7.01 -13.86 14.71
N ASP A 26 8.12 -14.16 14.04
CA ASP A 26 9.47 -13.87 14.53
C ASP A 26 10.33 -13.10 13.50
N ASP A 27 11.52 -12.67 13.93
CA ASP A 27 12.51 -11.93 13.15
C ASP A 27 13.76 -12.76 12.75
N GLY A 28 13.72 -14.09 12.90
CA GLY A 28 14.81 -15.03 12.61
C GLY A 28 15.07 -15.33 11.11
N ALA A 29 15.69 -16.46 10.79
CA ALA A 29 15.72 -16.94 9.40
C ALA A 29 14.40 -17.65 9.06
N LEU A 30 14.03 -17.69 7.78
CA LEU A 30 12.94 -18.57 7.35
C LEU A 30 13.38 -20.03 7.54
N ASP A 31 12.58 -20.80 8.25
CA ASP A 31 12.82 -22.23 8.48
C ASP A 31 12.74 -23.01 7.16
N GLU A 32 13.85 -23.66 6.77
CA GLU A 32 13.96 -24.39 5.50
C GLU A 32 13.02 -25.60 5.44
N GLU A 33 12.86 -26.33 6.55
CA GLU A 33 11.96 -27.49 6.62
C GLU A 33 10.50 -27.05 6.40
N LEU A 34 10.14 -25.90 6.96
CA LEU A 34 8.81 -25.33 6.78
C LEU A 34 8.57 -24.83 5.35
N LEU A 35 9.57 -24.22 4.72
CA LEU A 35 9.52 -23.82 3.30
C LEU A 35 9.36 -25.04 2.37
N ASP A 36 10.11 -26.11 2.61
CA ASP A 36 10.02 -27.35 1.84
C ASP A 36 8.66 -28.03 2.00
N ALA A 37 8.11 -28.05 3.22
CA ALA A 37 6.76 -28.53 3.48
C ALA A 37 5.73 -27.71 2.68
N MET A 38 5.80 -26.37 2.76
CA MET A 38 4.92 -25.47 2.00
C MET A 38 5.03 -25.71 0.48
N ALA A 39 6.24 -25.87 -0.04
CA ALA A 39 6.49 -26.13 -1.46
C ALA A 39 5.89 -27.48 -1.89
N GLY A 40 6.06 -28.53 -1.07
CA GLY A 40 5.49 -29.85 -1.32
C GLY A 40 3.96 -29.83 -1.42
N HIS A 41 3.29 -29.12 -0.51
CA HIS A 41 1.83 -28.94 -0.58
C HIS A 41 1.40 -28.12 -1.80
N THR A 42 2.14 -27.05 -2.11
CA THR A 42 1.87 -26.20 -3.28
C THR A 42 1.98 -26.98 -4.58
N LEU A 43 3.03 -27.80 -4.74
CA LEU A 43 3.26 -28.63 -5.92
C LEU A 43 2.13 -29.65 -6.15
N ARG A 44 1.54 -30.18 -5.07
CA ARG A 44 0.37 -31.08 -5.13
C ARG A 44 -0.94 -30.34 -5.45
N GLY A 45 -0.91 -29.03 -5.68
CA GLY A 45 -2.08 -28.24 -6.03
C GLY A 45 -3.00 -27.93 -4.85
N ALA A 46 -2.53 -28.05 -3.61
CA ALA A 46 -3.32 -27.87 -2.39
C ALA A 46 -4.13 -26.56 -2.35
N LEU A 47 -3.54 -25.47 -2.84
CA LEU A 47 -4.16 -24.14 -2.86
C LEU A 47 -5.23 -23.98 -3.94
N ARG A 48 -5.24 -24.82 -4.99
CA ARG A 48 -6.21 -24.72 -6.11
C ARG A 48 -7.63 -25.02 -5.67
N VAL A 49 -7.79 -25.89 -4.68
CA VAL A 49 -9.09 -26.32 -4.15
C VAL A 49 -9.49 -25.55 -2.89
N THR A 50 -8.61 -24.69 -2.37
CA THR A 50 -8.89 -23.89 -1.17
C THR A 50 -9.72 -22.67 -1.57
N PRO A 51 -10.92 -22.45 -0.98
CA PRO A 51 -11.71 -21.27 -1.27
C PRO A 51 -11.03 -19.99 -0.75
N GLY A 52 -11.04 -18.91 -1.55
CA GLY A 52 -10.44 -17.63 -1.17
C GLY A 52 -10.91 -17.07 0.18
N PRO A 53 -12.21 -17.11 0.53
CA PRO A 53 -12.69 -16.67 1.85
C PRO A 53 -12.11 -17.47 3.03
N ALA A 54 -11.71 -18.73 2.80
CA ALA A 54 -11.01 -19.53 3.82
C ALA A 54 -9.52 -19.15 3.91
N MET A 55 -8.93 -18.63 2.84
CA MET A 55 -7.53 -18.14 2.84
C MET A 55 -7.38 -16.83 3.62
N TRP A 56 -8.39 -15.95 3.58
CA TRP A 56 -8.26 -14.59 4.11
C TRP A 56 -7.91 -14.52 5.61
N PRO A 57 -8.54 -15.28 6.52
CA PRO A 57 -8.15 -15.24 7.94
C PRO A 57 -6.67 -15.57 8.18
N GLU A 58 -6.12 -16.50 7.41
CA GLU A 58 -4.72 -16.91 7.50
C GLU A 58 -3.78 -15.82 6.94
N LEU A 59 -4.15 -15.23 5.79
CA LEU A 59 -3.45 -14.08 5.22
C LEU A 59 -3.48 -12.85 6.13
N GLN A 60 -4.63 -12.55 6.72
CA GLN A 60 -4.81 -11.44 7.64
C GLN A 60 -3.91 -11.63 8.87
N ARG A 61 -3.81 -12.85 9.42
CA ARG A 61 -2.94 -13.13 10.56
C ARG A 61 -1.49 -12.80 10.25
N GLY A 62 -0.94 -13.34 9.16
CA GLY A 62 0.45 -13.06 8.80
C GLY A 62 0.68 -11.62 8.33
N LEU A 63 -0.31 -10.97 7.71
CA LEU A 63 -0.24 -9.54 7.36
C LEU A 63 -0.18 -8.65 8.61
N MET A 64 -0.83 -9.06 9.70
CA MET A 64 -0.85 -8.36 10.99
C MET A 64 0.25 -8.79 11.97
N ALA A 65 1.06 -9.79 11.62
CA ALA A 65 2.20 -10.22 12.43
C ALA A 65 3.32 -9.14 12.46
N CYS A 66 4.39 -9.39 13.21
CA CYS A 66 5.53 -8.47 13.29
C CYS A 66 6.39 -8.47 12.02
N GLY A 67 6.39 -9.56 11.26
CA GLY A 67 7.16 -9.71 10.02
C GLY A 67 6.31 -10.08 8.80
N PRO A 68 5.34 -9.26 8.36
CA PRO A 68 4.46 -9.60 7.22
C PRO A 68 5.23 -9.79 5.90
N SER A 69 6.36 -9.12 5.74
CA SER A 69 7.28 -9.31 4.61
C SER A 69 7.78 -10.76 4.52
N ARG A 70 7.96 -11.44 5.66
CA ARG A 70 8.42 -12.83 5.76
C ARG A 70 7.35 -13.82 5.33
N MET A 71 6.08 -13.61 5.71
CA MET A 71 4.98 -14.42 5.19
C MET A 71 4.98 -14.38 3.66
N LEU A 72 5.08 -13.18 3.07
CA LEU A 72 5.09 -13.04 1.62
C LEU A 72 6.34 -13.63 0.97
N ALA A 73 7.51 -13.49 1.60
CA ALA A 73 8.74 -14.13 1.15
C ALA A 73 8.60 -15.66 1.17
N ALA A 74 8.04 -16.24 2.23
CA ALA A 74 7.79 -17.68 2.34
C ALA A 74 6.79 -18.18 1.30
N LEU A 75 5.68 -17.45 1.09
CA LEU A 75 4.73 -17.74 0.01
C LEU A 75 5.40 -17.68 -1.36
N ARG A 76 6.31 -16.72 -1.59
CA ARG A 76 7.04 -16.61 -2.85
C ARG A 76 8.02 -17.76 -3.05
N LEU A 77 8.86 -18.05 -2.06
CA LEU A 77 9.90 -19.08 -2.13
C LEU A 77 9.31 -20.49 -2.28
N SER A 78 8.16 -20.75 -1.65
CA SER A 78 7.43 -22.01 -1.80
C SER A 78 6.61 -22.12 -3.10
N GLY A 79 6.55 -21.06 -3.89
CA GLY A 79 5.69 -20.96 -5.09
C GLY A 79 4.20 -20.76 -4.80
N ALA A 80 3.79 -20.71 -3.53
CA ALA A 80 2.41 -20.54 -3.11
C ALA A 80 1.82 -19.18 -3.51
N LEU A 81 2.65 -18.13 -3.58
CA LEU A 81 2.19 -16.76 -3.83
C LEU A 81 1.43 -16.63 -5.15
N GLY A 82 1.86 -17.32 -6.20
CA GLY A 82 1.19 -17.30 -7.51
C GLY A 82 -0.21 -17.93 -7.49
N ALA A 83 -0.48 -18.86 -6.56
CA ALA A 83 -1.81 -19.42 -6.37
C ALA A 83 -2.72 -18.54 -5.50
N VAL A 84 -2.13 -17.80 -4.55
CA VAL A 84 -2.86 -17.03 -3.53
C VAL A 84 -3.13 -15.59 -3.97
N LEU A 85 -2.12 -14.91 -4.50
CA LEU A 85 -2.15 -13.52 -4.97
C LEU A 85 -1.30 -13.39 -6.25
N PRO A 86 -1.77 -13.94 -7.40
CA PRO A 86 -1.03 -13.88 -8.65
C PRO A 86 -0.69 -12.45 -9.10
N GLU A 87 -1.56 -11.49 -8.79
CA GLU A 87 -1.36 -10.07 -9.11
C GLU A 87 -0.15 -9.48 -8.38
N LEU A 88 0.10 -9.91 -7.15
CA LEU A 88 1.29 -9.53 -6.36
C LEU A 88 2.52 -10.31 -6.80
N ALA A 89 2.38 -11.61 -7.09
CA ALA A 89 3.49 -12.42 -7.58
C ALA A 89 4.12 -11.83 -8.85
N ALA A 90 3.28 -11.26 -9.72
CA ALA A 90 3.71 -10.63 -10.96
C ALA A 90 4.37 -9.24 -10.79
N LEU A 91 4.45 -8.68 -9.57
CA LEU A 91 5.18 -7.43 -9.31
C LEU A 91 6.68 -7.65 -9.08
N PHE A 92 7.09 -8.86 -8.69
CA PHE A 92 8.50 -9.18 -8.50
C PHE A 92 9.22 -9.18 -9.85
N GLY A 93 10.34 -8.46 -9.93
CA GLY A 93 11.12 -8.23 -11.14
C GLY A 93 10.66 -7.01 -11.95
N VAL A 94 9.56 -6.36 -11.59
CA VAL A 94 9.05 -5.19 -12.31
C VAL A 94 9.75 -3.93 -11.78
N PRO A 95 10.47 -3.17 -12.63
CA PRO A 95 11.18 -1.98 -12.20
C PRO A 95 10.25 -0.76 -12.09
N GLN A 96 10.46 0.07 -11.07
CA GLN A 96 9.85 1.39 -10.90
C GLN A 96 10.92 2.41 -10.48
N LEU A 97 10.79 3.67 -10.90
CA LEU A 97 11.63 4.74 -10.35
C LEU A 97 11.20 5.07 -8.92
N GLY A 98 12.15 4.98 -8.00
CA GLY A 98 12.02 5.49 -6.65
C GLY A 98 12.08 7.02 -6.61
N ALA A 99 11.79 7.57 -5.44
CA ALA A 99 11.76 9.02 -5.23
C ALA A 99 13.10 9.72 -5.51
N ASP A 100 14.22 9.01 -5.38
CA ASP A 100 15.58 9.46 -5.68
C ASP A 100 16.05 9.12 -7.11
N GLN A 101 15.12 8.72 -7.99
CA GLN A 101 15.37 8.27 -9.36
C GLN A 101 16.15 6.95 -9.48
N ARG A 102 16.41 6.24 -8.37
CA ARG A 102 16.95 4.87 -8.45
C ARG A 102 15.83 3.89 -8.79
N SER A 103 16.12 2.95 -9.68
CA SER A 103 15.17 1.88 -9.99
C SER A 103 15.04 0.92 -8.81
N VAL A 104 13.82 0.61 -8.41
CA VAL A 104 13.48 -0.41 -7.41
C VAL A 104 12.65 -1.53 -8.06
N ASP A 105 12.74 -2.72 -7.50
CA ASP A 105 11.83 -3.83 -7.79
C ASP A 105 10.52 -3.60 -7.01
N ILE A 106 9.37 -3.55 -7.68
CA ILE A 106 8.09 -3.24 -7.04
C ILE A 106 7.69 -4.31 -6.01
N GLY A 107 7.96 -5.59 -6.30
CA GLY A 107 7.70 -6.69 -5.39
C GLY A 107 8.51 -6.57 -4.10
N LEU A 108 9.82 -6.33 -4.22
CA LEU A 108 10.71 -6.11 -3.06
C LEU A 108 10.34 -4.83 -2.30
N HIS A 109 10.02 -3.74 -3.02
CA HIS A 109 9.54 -2.49 -2.41
C HIS A 109 8.25 -2.69 -1.61
N THR A 110 7.34 -3.53 -2.11
CA THR A 110 6.11 -3.90 -1.40
C THR A 110 6.43 -4.65 -0.09
N LEU A 111 7.42 -5.55 -0.09
CA LEU A 111 7.87 -6.21 1.14
C LEU A 111 8.45 -5.21 2.15
N ASN A 112 9.28 -4.27 1.69
CA ASN A 112 9.87 -3.24 2.53
C ASN A 112 8.81 -2.32 3.14
N ALA A 113 7.81 -1.91 2.34
CA ALA A 113 6.73 -1.06 2.82
C ALA A 113 5.85 -1.75 3.86
N LEU A 114 5.62 -3.06 3.73
CA LEU A 114 4.92 -3.85 4.74
C LEU A 114 5.73 -4.05 6.02
N ALA A 115 7.06 -4.19 5.91
CA ALA A 115 7.93 -4.20 7.08
C ALA A 115 7.89 -2.86 7.83
N GLU A 116 7.92 -1.74 7.10
CA GLU A 116 7.71 -0.40 7.68
C GLU A 116 6.34 -0.24 8.34
N ALA A 117 5.28 -0.74 7.69
CA ALA A 117 3.94 -0.71 8.25
C ALA A 117 3.85 -1.52 9.55
N ALA A 118 4.54 -2.66 9.64
CA ALA A 118 4.61 -3.44 10.88
C ALA A 118 5.36 -2.72 12.00
N ARG A 119 6.51 -2.09 11.68
CA ARG A 119 7.30 -1.29 12.63
C ARG A 119 6.52 -0.11 13.22
N CYS A 120 5.61 0.47 12.44
CA CYS A 120 4.76 1.59 12.88
C CYS A 120 3.40 1.15 13.42
N ASP A 121 3.20 -0.15 13.69
CA ASP A 121 1.92 -0.73 14.13
C ASP A 121 0.71 -0.27 13.29
N ALA A 122 0.89 -0.25 11.97
CA ALA A 122 -0.14 0.23 11.06
C ALA A 122 -1.34 -0.72 11.05
N PRO A 123 -2.58 -0.20 10.98
CA PRO A 123 -3.78 -1.00 11.01
C PRO A 123 -3.95 -1.79 9.70
N LEU A 124 -4.77 -2.84 9.75
CA LEU A 124 -5.01 -3.75 8.63
C LEU A 124 -5.32 -3.04 7.28
N PRO A 125 -6.17 -2.00 7.21
CA PRO A 125 -6.41 -1.30 5.95
C PRO A 125 -5.14 -0.71 5.32
N VAL A 126 -4.22 -0.17 6.13
CA VAL A 126 -2.95 0.41 5.65
C VAL A 126 -2.05 -0.68 5.10
N ARG A 127 -1.90 -1.78 5.83
CA ARG A 127 -1.10 -2.93 5.38
C ARG A 127 -1.67 -3.55 4.11
N PHE A 128 -2.99 -3.70 4.02
CA PHE A 128 -3.64 -4.19 2.81
C PHE A 128 -3.48 -3.23 1.63
N ALA A 129 -3.61 -1.92 1.84
CA ALA A 129 -3.39 -0.93 0.78
C ALA A 129 -1.96 -1.02 0.21
N LEU A 130 -0.95 -1.10 1.07
CA LEU A 130 0.45 -1.29 0.64
C LEU A 130 0.66 -2.59 -0.15
N LEU A 131 0.01 -3.68 0.27
CA LEU A 131 0.06 -4.98 -0.40
C LEU A 131 -0.40 -4.91 -1.87
N VAL A 132 -1.42 -4.09 -2.17
CA VAL A 132 -2.13 -4.17 -3.45
C VAL A 132 -2.13 -2.90 -4.29
N MET A 133 -1.75 -1.73 -3.76
CA MET A 133 -1.87 -0.46 -4.50
C MET A 133 -1.06 -0.41 -5.81
N ASN A 134 -0.05 -1.27 -5.95
CA ASN A 134 0.78 -1.33 -7.16
C ASN A 134 0.39 -2.45 -8.14
N VAL A 135 -0.66 -3.25 -7.89
CA VAL A 135 -1.00 -4.42 -8.75
C VAL A 135 -1.35 -4.06 -10.19
N GLY A 136 -1.70 -2.80 -10.48
CA GLY A 136 -1.89 -2.31 -11.85
C GLY A 136 -0.59 -2.19 -12.66
N LYS A 137 0.57 -2.32 -12.02
CA LYS A 137 1.90 -2.20 -12.63
C LYS A 137 2.48 -3.54 -13.10
N SER A 138 1.90 -4.67 -12.65
CA SER A 138 2.45 -6.03 -12.81
C SER A 138 2.65 -6.51 -14.26
N ASP A 139 1.93 -5.93 -15.20
CA ASP A 139 1.96 -6.27 -16.62
C ASP A 139 2.17 -5.03 -17.50
N SER A 140 2.90 -4.05 -16.97
CA SER A 140 3.19 -2.83 -17.71
C SER A 140 4.00 -3.16 -18.98
N PRO A 141 3.56 -2.71 -20.16
CA PRO A 141 4.32 -2.92 -21.39
C PRO A 141 5.75 -2.36 -21.26
N PRO A 142 6.78 -3.04 -21.79
CA PRO A 142 8.18 -2.60 -21.68
C PRO A 142 8.40 -1.15 -22.14
N GLU A 143 7.71 -0.71 -23.19
CA GLU A 143 7.75 0.66 -23.72
C GLU A 143 7.19 1.73 -22.79
N HIS A 144 6.49 1.33 -21.73
CA HIS A 144 5.93 2.21 -20.71
C HIS A 144 6.70 2.13 -19.39
N LEU A 145 7.71 1.28 -19.29
CA LEU A 145 8.58 1.24 -18.13
C LEU A 145 9.54 2.44 -18.13
N PRO A 146 9.85 3.00 -16.95
CA PRO A 146 9.36 2.67 -15.60
C PRO A 146 8.16 3.54 -15.15
N ILE A 147 7.42 4.14 -16.08
CA ILE A 147 6.35 5.11 -15.80
C ILE A 147 5.00 4.41 -15.52
N HIS A 148 4.81 3.21 -16.06
CA HIS A 148 3.60 2.40 -15.90
C HIS A 148 2.33 3.13 -16.33
N TYR A 149 2.27 3.54 -17.60
CA TYR A 149 1.10 4.23 -18.15
C TYR A 149 -0.21 3.48 -17.86
N ARG A 150 -1.26 4.21 -17.46
CA ARG A 150 -2.61 3.69 -17.12
C ARG A 150 -2.66 2.59 -16.04
N HIS A 151 -1.64 2.50 -15.18
CA HIS A 151 -1.65 1.51 -14.09
C HIS A 151 -2.83 1.69 -13.12
N ILE A 152 -3.31 2.92 -12.91
CA ILE A 152 -4.49 3.18 -12.07
C ILE A 152 -5.73 2.50 -12.65
N GLU A 153 -5.95 2.60 -13.96
CA GLU A 153 -7.09 1.99 -14.64
C GLU A 153 -7.03 0.46 -14.63
N ARG A 154 -5.82 -0.12 -14.72
CA ARG A 154 -5.63 -1.58 -14.57
C ARG A 154 -5.75 -2.03 -13.12
N GLY A 155 -5.29 -1.22 -12.17
CA GLY A 155 -5.21 -1.57 -10.76
C GLY A 155 -6.57 -1.66 -10.08
N GLY A 156 -7.49 -0.75 -10.39
CA GLY A 156 -8.81 -0.70 -9.73
C GLY A 156 -9.58 -2.02 -9.84
N PRO A 157 -9.83 -2.53 -11.06
CA PRO A 157 -10.50 -3.83 -11.26
C PRO A 157 -9.78 -5.02 -10.59
N ARG A 158 -8.44 -4.98 -10.51
CA ARG A 158 -7.65 -6.03 -9.84
C ARG A 158 -7.84 -6.00 -8.33
N ILE A 159 -7.79 -4.82 -7.71
CA ILE A 159 -8.03 -4.66 -6.27
C ILE A 159 -9.45 -5.14 -5.94
N GLU A 160 -10.45 -4.77 -6.73
CA GLU A 160 -11.83 -5.25 -6.58
C GLU A 160 -11.92 -6.78 -6.69
N ALA A 161 -11.28 -7.38 -7.70
CA ALA A 161 -11.27 -8.82 -7.90
C ALA A 161 -10.59 -9.56 -6.74
N ILE A 162 -9.46 -9.05 -6.22
CA ILE A 162 -8.78 -9.60 -5.03
C ILE A 162 -9.73 -9.54 -3.82
N CYS A 163 -10.37 -8.39 -3.59
CA CYS A 163 -11.27 -8.20 -2.46
C CYS A 163 -12.48 -9.15 -2.52
N ALA A 164 -13.09 -9.29 -3.70
CA ALA A 164 -14.20 -10.21 -3.93
C ALA A 164 -13.79 -11.67 -3.76
N ARG A 165 -12.63 -12.06 -4.29
CA ARG A 165 -12.11 -13.43 -4.22
C ARG A 165 -11.78 -13.86 -2.79
N LEU A 166 -11.19 -12.97 -2.00
CA LEU A 166 -10.73 -13.28 -0.64
C LEU A 166 -11.77 -12.91 0.44
N GLY A 167 -12.80 -12.13 0.13
CA GLY A 167 -13.75 -11.64 1.14
C GLY A 167 -13.13 -10.58 2.06
N VAL A 168 -12.31 -9.69 1.50
CA VAL A 168 -11.60 -8.64 2.25
C VAL A 168 -12.59 -7.60 2.81
N PRO A 169 -12.41 -7.12 4.06
CA PRO A 169 -13.25 -6.07 4.63
C PRO A 169 -13.30 -4.79 3.77
N ALA A 170 -14.48 -4.15 3.72
CA ALA A 170 -14.72 -2.96 2.89
C ALA A 170 -13.74 -1.81 3.16
N ALA A 171 -13.38 -1.57 4.43
CA ALA A 171 -12.43 -0.52 4.80
C ALA A 171 -11.03 -0.72 4.17
N CYS A 172 -10.58 -1.97 4.01
CA CYS A 172 -9.32 -2.28 3.36
C CYS A 172 -9.38 -1.99 1.86
N ARG A 173 -10.47 -2.44 1.20
CA ARG A 173 -10.72 -2.15 -0.22
C ARG A 173 -10.76 -0.65 -0.49
N GLU A 174 -11.53 0.10 0.28
CA GLU A 174 -11.71 1.54 0.10
C GLU A 174 -10.39 2.30 0.23
N LEU A 175 -9.56 1.95 1.23
CA LEU A 175 -8.25 2.58 1.39
C LEU A 175 -7.27 2.16 0.29
N ALA A 176 -7.29 0.90 -0.15
CA ALA A 176 -6.45 0.42 -1.24
C ALA A 176 -6.74 1.13 -2.57
N LEU A 177 -8.02 1.34 -2.90
CA LEU A 177 -8.42 2.09 -4.09
C LEU A 177 -8.03 3.57 -4.01
N LEU A 178 -8.15 4.17 -2.83
CA LEU A 178 -7.70 5.55 -2.60
C LEU A 178 -6.16 5.66 -2.74
N ALA A 179 -5.42 4.72 -2.17
CA ALA A 179 -3.96 4.66 -2.27
C ALA A 179 -3.50 4.50 -3.72
N LEU A 180 -4.10 3.59 -4.49
CA LEU A 180 -3.84 3.42 -5.92
C LEU A 180 -4.01 4.73 -6.69
N ALA A 181 -5.04 5.52 -6.38
CA ALA A 181 -5.36 6.75 -7.11
C ALA A 181 -4.47 7.95 -6.71
N GLU A 182 -4.09 8.04 -5.43
CA GLU A 182 -3.56 9.28 -4.87
C GLU A 182 -2.14 9.17 -4.27
N CYS A 183 -1.62 7.99 -3.92
CA CYS A 183 -0.31 7.86 -3.24
C CYS A 183 0.81 8.58 -4.02
N GLU A 184 0.96 8.28 -5.30
CA GLU A 184 1.94 8.97 -6.16
C GLU A 184 1.69 10.48 -6.31
N ARG A 185 0.42 10.93 -6.26
CA ARG A 185 0.08 12.35 -6.32
C ARG A 185 0.50 13.05 -5.04
N VAL A 186 0.31 12.40 -3.89
CA VAL A 186 0.77 12.87 -2.58
C VAL A 186 2.30 13.00 -2.57
N HIS A 187 3.05 12.03 -3.09
CA HIS A 187 4.52 12.16 -3.17
C HIS A 187 4.98 13.37 -4.01
N ARG A 188 4.17 13.78 -5.01
CA ARG A 188 4.46 14.94 -5.88
C ARG A 188 3.88 16.27 -5.39
N VAL A 189 3.18 16.30 -4.26
CA VAL A 189 2.60 17.55 -3.74
C VAL A 189 3.71 18.57 -3.41
N SER A 190 3.41 19.85 -3.66
CA SER A 190 4.36 20.96 -3.47
C SER A 190 3.65 22.15 -2.84
N GLU A 191 4.38 22.86 -1.97
CA GLU A 191 3.86 23.99 -1.19
C GLU A 191 3.51 25.19 -2.05
N VAL A 192 4.18 25.37 -3.20
CA VAL A 192 3.97 26.52 -4.12
C VAL A 192 2.66 26.45 -4.93
N ARG A 193 1.83 25.43 -4.70
CA ARG A 193 0.60 25.16 -5.48
C ARG A 193 -0.63 25.07 -4.59
N ALA A 194 -0.95 26.14 -3.89
CA ALA A 194 -2.05 26.18 -2.92
C ALA A 194 -3.41 25.70 -3.45
N GLY A 195 -3.81 26.10 -4.68
CA GLY A 195 -5.05 25.63 -5.32
C GLY A 195 -5.10 24.11 -5.52
N PRO A 196 -4.11 23.51 -6.22
CA PRO A 196 -3.99 22.06 -6.32
C PRO A 196 -3.92 21.32 -4.98
N VAL A 197 -3.30 21.91 -3.95
CA VAL A 197 -3.28 21.35 -2.59
C VAL A 197 -4.68 21.36 -1.97
N ALA A 198 -5.44 22.45 -2.09
CA ALA A 198 -6.83 22.54 -1.60
C ALA A 198 -7.72 21.46 -2.25
N ALA A 199 -7.65 21.34 -3.58
CA ALA A 199 -8.39 20.33 -4.33
C ALA A 199 -7.95 18.90 -3.96
N MET A 200 -6.65 18.68 -3.68
CA MET A 200 -6.17 17.40 -3.17
C MET A 200 -6.78 17.08 -1.82
N LEU A 201 -6.73 17.98 -0.83
CA LEU A 201 -7.32 17.76 0.50
C LEU A 201 -8.79 17.34 0.43
N ALA A 202 -9.57 17.96 -0.47
CA ALA A 202 -10.95 17.58 -0.73
C ALA A 202 -11.06 16.14 -1.29
N ARG A 203 -10.30 15.78 -2.33
CA ARG A 203 -10.31 14.42 -2.90
C ARG A 203 -9.86 13.36 -1.90
N LEU A 204 -8.88 13.67 -1.05
CA LEU A 204 -8.43 12.76 0.00
C LEU A 204 -9.47 12.57 1.11
N GLY A 205 -10.50 13.43 1.17
CA GLY A 205 -11.50 13.44 2.22
C GLY A 205 -10.96 13.98 3.54
N ALA A 206 -9.98 14.88 3.52
CA ALA A 206 -9.35 15.42 4.72
C ALA A 206 -10.33 16.16 5.64
N PHE A 207 -11.41 16.71 5.08
CA PHE A 207 -12.45 17.43 5.82
C PHE A 207 -13.54 16.49 6.36
N ASP A 208 -14.07 15.60 5.53
CA ASP A 208 -15.26 14.81 5.87
C ASP A 208 -14.92 13.41 6.42
N ARG A 209 -13.71 12.90 6.14
CA ARG A 209 -13.25 11.56 6.53
C ARG A 209 -11.81 11.60 7.07
N PRO A 210 -11.56 12.35 8.16
CA PRO A 210 -10.21 12.59 8.67
C PRO A 210 -9.46 11.29 8.99
N GLN A 211 -10.12 10.26 9.53
CA GLN A 211 -9.46 8.99 9.84
C GLN A 211 -8.96 8.26 8.57
N ARG A 212 -9.68 8.37 7.46
CA ARG A 212 -9.25 7.78 6.17
C ARG A 212 -8.10 8.58 5.55
N PHE A 213 -8.11 9.90 5.72
CA PHE A 213 -7.00 10.76 5.33
C PHE A 213 -5.72 10.41 6.10
N GLU A 214 -5.80 10.27 7.43
CA GLU A 214 -4.65 9.84 8.25
C GLU A 214 -4.14 8.46 7.83
N ALA A 215 -5.05 7.50 7.58
CA ALA A 215 -4.65 6.18 7.12
C ALA A 215 -3.94 6.23 5.75
N LEU A 216 -4.39 7.08 4.82
CA LEU A 216 -3.70 7.28 3.55
C LEU A 216 -2.31 7.91 3.74
N LEU A 217 -2.18 8.91 4.62
CA LEU A 217 -0.86 9.49 4.92
C LEU A 217 0.08 8.46 5.54
N GLN A 218 -0.44 7.53 6.36
CA GLN A 218 0.33 6.42 6.89
C GLN A 218 0.78 5.45 5.78
N VAL A 219 -0.07 5.15 4.79
CA VAL A 219 0.33 4.40 3.57
C VAL A 219 1.49 5.11 2.88
N CYS A 220 1.33 6.39 2.53
CA CYS A 220 2.36 7.17 1.84
C CYS A 220 3.67 7.25 2.64
N ALA A 221 3.59 7.36 3.96
CA ALA A 221 4.77 7.42 4.82
C ALA A 221 5.54 6.08 4.86
N CYS A 222 4.82 4.96 4.91
CA CYS A 222 5.45 3.63 4.83
C CYS A 222 6.07 3.39 3.46
N ASP A 223 5.37 3.76 2.37
CA ASP A 223 5.90 3.67 1.00
C ASP A 223 7.16 4.53 0.80
N TYR A 224 7.17 5.76 1.36
CA TYR A 224 8.33 6.63 1.33
C TYR A 224 9.54 6.03 2.05
N ARG A 225 9.35 5.50 3.27
CA ARG A 225 10.44 4.91 4.06
C ARG A 225 10.96 3.59 3.49
N ALA A 226 10.14 2.87 2.73
CA ALA A 226 10.53 1.61 2.09
C ALA A 226 11.69 1.73 1.08
N HIS A 227 12.01 2.95 0.63
CA HIS A 227 13.20 3.24 -0.18
C HIS A 227 14.53 3.16 0.59
N GLY A 228 14.50 3.07 1.92
CA GLY A 228 15.67 2.78 2.76
C GLY A 228 16.54 4.00 3.09
N GLU A 229 17.86 3.83 3.06
CA GLU A 229 18.81 4.86 3.48
C GLU A 229 18.63 6.17 2.70
N GLY A 230 18.54 7.29 3.43
CA GLY A 230 18.21 8.61 2.90
C GLY A 230 16.74 9.01 3.06
N PHE A 231 15.87 8.05 3.38
CA PHE A 231 14.44 8.27 3.64
C PHE A 231 14.20 8.22 5.15
N GLY A 232 14.33 9.39 5.79
CA GLY A 232 14.21 9.53 7.25
C GLY A 232 12.83 9.18 7.81
N PRO A 233 12.68 9.16 9.15
CA PRO A 233 11.43 8.77 9.80
C PRO A 233 10.26 9.73 9.48
N VAL A 234 10.58 10.99 9.23
CA VAL A 234 9.62 12.05 8.89
C VAL A 234 9.29 11.99 7.41
N TYR A 235 7.99 11.88 7.09
CA TYR A 235 7.49 12.01 5.73
C TYR A 235 7.07 13.46 5.45
N PRO A 236 7.83 14.26 4.67
CA PRO A 236 7.60 15.71 4.59
C PRO A 236 6.26 16.10 3.97
N LYS A 237 5.68 15.23 3.13
CA LYS A 237 4.41 15.52 2.45
C LYS A 237 3.21 15.41 3.40
N ALA A 238 3.29 14.56 4.44
CA ALA A 238 2.29 14.54 5.49
C ALA A 238 2.29 15.86 6.28
N GLU A 239 3.46 16.36 6.68
CA GLU A 239 3.59 17.65 7.39
C GLU A 239 3.01 18.81 6.58
N LEU A 240 3.34 18.87 5.28
CA LEU A 240 2.79 19.86 4.36
C LEU A 240 1.26 19.78 4.29
N LEU A 241 0.70 18.58 4.09
CA LEU A 241 -0.74 18.40 3.97
C LEU A 241 -1.48 18.67 5.29
N HIS A 242 -0.89 18.34 6.44
CA HIS A 242 -1.44 18.72 7.74
C HIS A 242 -1.39 20.23 7.97
N ALA A 243 -0.31 20.90 7.57
CA ALA A 243 -0.21 22.36 7.65
C ALA A 243 -1.27 23.03 6.77
N ALA A 244 -1.45 22.55 5.53
CA ALA A 244 -2.49 23.01 4.64
C ALA A 244 -3.90 22.76 5.19
N LEU A 245 -4.15 21.59 5.77
CA LEU A 245 -5.43 21.25 6.40
C LEU A 245 -5.73 22.16 7.60
N ARG A 246 -4.73 22.42 8.45
CA ARG A 246 -4.85 23.36 9.57
C ARG A 246 -5.22 24.77 9.10
N ALA A 247 -4.61 25.24 8.01
CA ALA A 247 -4.93 26.54 7.42
C ALA A 247 -6.39 26.65 6.94
N CYS A 248 -7.03 25.52 6.61
CA CYS A 248 -8.40 25.48 6.12
C CYS A 248 -9.47 25.35 7.21
N ARG A 249 -9.10 25.24 8.50
CA ARG A 249 -10.02 24.87 9.59
C ARG A 249 -11.22 25.82 9.74
N ASP A 250 -11.00 27.11 9.55
CA ASP A 250 -12.02 28.14 9.77
C ASP A 250 -12.62 28.71 8.47
N VAL A 251 -12.37 28.03 7.33
CA VAL A 251 -12.88 28.46 6.03
C VAL A 251 -14.30 27.94 5.81
N ALA A 252 -15.25 28.86 5.65
CA ALA A 252 -16.66 28.56 5.35
C ALA A 252 -17.13 29.32 4.09
N GLY A 253 -18.06 28.73 3.33
CA GLY A 253 -18.60 29.28 2.09
C GLY A 253 -19.44 28.25 1.32
N ASP A 254 -20.00 28.63 0.17
CA ASP A 254 -20.58 27.67 -0.78
C ASP A 254 -19.48 26.91 -1.55
N ALA A 255 -19.84 25.97 -2.44
CA ALA A 255 -18.88 25.03 -3.01
C ALA A 255 -17.77 25.69 -3.87
N ASP A 256 -18.07 26.73 -4.64
CA ASP A 256 -17.07 27.41 -5.46
C ASP A 256 -16.27 28.43 -4.62
N ASP A 257 -16.95 29.11 -3.67
CA ASP A 257 -16.29 30.04 -2.75
C ASP A 257 -15.34 29.31 -1.78
N ILE A 258 -15.70 28.10 -1.32
CA ILE A 258 -14.93 27.37 -0.33
C ILE A 258 -13.61 26.83 -0.90
N GLU A 259 -13.56 26.42 -2.17
CA GLU A 259 -12.31 25.96 -2.80
C GLU A 259 -11.32 27.12 -2.98
N LEU A 260 -11.80 28.27 -3.46
CA LEU A 260 -10.97 29.47 -3.60
C LEU A 260 -10.47 29.97 -2.25
N ALA A 261 -11.35 30.04 -1.24
CA ALA A 261 -10.99 30.48 0.10
C ALA A 261 -9.97 29.55 0.77
N ARG A 262 -10.11 28.22 0.60
CA ARG A 262 -9.11 27.24 1.07
C ARG A 262 -7.76 27.44 0.39
N ALA A 263 -7.76 27.66 -0.93
CA ALA A 263 -6.53 27.93 -1.66
C ALA A 263 -5.82 29.21 -1.17
N GLN A 264 -6.57 30.27 -0.86
CA GLN A 264 -6.03 31.51 -0.30
C GLN A 264 -5.46 31.28 1.11
N ALA A 265 -6.18 30.57 1.97
CA ALA A 265 -5.73 30.26 3.32
C ALA A 265 -4.43 29.44 3.33
N ILE A 266 -4.35 28.41 2.46
CA ILE A 266 -3.13 27.62 2.27
C ILE A 266 -1.99 28.50 1.73
N ALA A 267 -2.27 29.39 0.78
CA ALA A 267 -1.24 30.25 0.21
C ALA A 267 -0.61 31.17 1.27
N ALA A 268 -1.45 31.76 2.12
CA ALA A 268 -1.01 32.58 3.24
C ALA A 268 -0.19 31.77 4.26
N ALA A 269 -0.65 30.57 4.62
CA ALA A 269 -0.01 29.75 5.64
C ALA A 269 1.33 29.13 5.19
N LEU A 270 1.43 28.74 3.92
CA LEU A 270 2.63 28.07 3.37
C LEU A 270 3.59 29.04 2.67
N GLY A 271 3.31 30.35 2.67
CA GLY A 271 4.11 31.34 1.93
C GLY A 271 4.15 31.09 0.42
N SER A 272 3.13 30.41 -0.12
CA SER A 272 3.04 30.08 -1.54
C SER A 272 2.74 31.34 -2.35
N GLN A 273 3.74 31.91 -2.98
CA GLN A 273 3.54 32.97 -3.96
C GLN A 273 2.99 32.34 -5.25
N ARG A 274 1.70 32.54 -5.54
CA ARG A 274 1.24 32.47 -6.94
C ARG A 274 2.03 33.55 -7.68
N TRP A 275 2.53 33.24 -8.87
CA TRP A 275 2.96 34.21 -9.87
C TRP A 275 2.17 35.52 -9.67
N SER A 276 2.84 36.53 -9.11
CA SER A 276 2.28 37.87 -9.04
C SER A 276 2.03 38.26 -10.48
N ALA A 277 0.77 38.53 -10.83
CA ALA A 277 0.40 39.08 -12.12
C ALA A 277 0.81 40.56 -12.25
N ASP A 278 2.00 40.90 -11.75
CA ASP A 278 2.70 42.15 -11.96
C ASP A 278 3.88 41.87 -12.91
N GLY A 279 3.51 41.48 -14.13
CA GLY A 279 4.40 41.40 -15.28
C GLY A 279 3.87 42.33 -16.36
N ASN A 280 3.79 43.62 -16.04
CA ASN A 280 3.56 44.67 -17.02
C ASN A 280 4.60 45.79 -16.82
N VAL A 281 5.82 45.56 -17.32
CA VAL A 281 6.71 46.53 -18.01
C VAL A 281 7.59 45.76 -18.98
#